data_AF-A0A850JBV4-F1
#
_entry.id   AF-A0A850JBV4-F1
#
_cell.length_a   1.000
_cell.length_b   1.000
_cell.length_c   1.000
_cell.angle_alpha   90.00
_cell.angle_beta   90.00
_cell.angle_gamma   90.00
#
_symmetry.space_group_name_H-M   'P 1'
#
loop_
_entity.id
_entity.type
_entity.pdbx_description
1 polymer ?
#
loop_
_entity_poly.entity_id
_entity_poly.type
_entity_poly.pdbx_seq_one_letter_code
_entity_poly.pdbx_strand_id
1 'polypeptide(L)'
;MKAGPLGRQDLRRLGLGLARALDALHTADLVHRDVKPANIIMAAGEPVLIDLGIAYSIDNTRITTMPIGTWRYMAPELLREARPTGAADVFGWGAVMAYAATGRPCFPGDTATAILCQILESESDISGVPGWLRDIVRRALAKDPAHRPTVRSLCEAMASRPQVELLQAAYRDARAAHEHARAEGIAFGLHAIAVAAGDTALAARSLLDQAHAARYSDMFDRAETLFERARDASAAVGARQDEGWAWDGVGVCRYRRDECDSAGEAFAAALAIAEEVGDTELRAWNLCNLGSLALRRGDAAAAAARYDEAVDASREHPEIQAEALVGGARCALDQRSPETAESLFRRAAHAARDAGNHSQVGWVWHDLGESARKREEYDVARDALESALHVAVEIGDRLMEGWTLCKLADCLRGIGDEREAIAMYEKALDIAASLNDEKMRDYATTGLGASVRPDSGRAWETERLSATPLADR
;
A
#
# COMPACT_ATOMS: atom_id res chain seq x y z
N MET A 1 -26.17 20.87 -16.69
CA MET A 1 -25.42 22.14 -16.59
C MET A 1 -25.93 23.10 -17.67
N LYS A 2 -26.45 24.27 -17.28
CA LYS A 2 -26.88 25.38 -18.17
C LYS A 2 -25.98 26.63 -18.06
N ALA A 3 -24.93 26.57 -17.24
CA ALA A 3 -23.83 27.53 -17.25
C ALA A 3 -22.80 27.03 -18.29
N GLY A 4 -22.14 27.94 -19.00
CA GLY A 4 -21.20 27.62 -20.08
C GLY A 4 -19.96 26.80 -19.65
N PRO A 5 -18.87 26.84 -20.44
CA PRO A 5 -17.66 26.07 -20.15
C PRO A 5 -17.12 26.27 -18.72
N LEU A 6 -16.67 25.19 -18.08
CA LEU A 6 -16.15 25.23 -16.72
C LEU A 6 -14.74 25.86 -16.65
N GLY A 7 -14.47 26.53 -15.52
CA GLY A 7 -13.15 27.07 -15.21
C GLY A 7 -12.13 25.99 -14.85
N ARG A 8 -10.84 26.36 -14.81
CA ARG A 8 -9.72 25.41 -14.59
C ARG A 8 -9.84 24.58 -13.31
N GLN A 9 -10.22 25.21 -12.19
CA GLN A 9 -10.34 24.54 -10.90
C GLN A 9 -11.52 23.57 -10.89
N ASP A 10 -12.67 23.98 -11.45
CA ASP A 10 -13.85 23.12 -11.56
C ASP A 10 -13.61 21.94 -12.50
N LEU A 11 -12.86 22.14 -13.59
CA LEU A 11 -12.43 21.05 -14.48
C LEU A 11 -11.52 20.06 -13.75
N ARG A 12 -10.59 20.53 -12.91
CA ARG A 12 -9.74 19.64 -12.11
C ARG A 12 -10.55 18.86 -11.09
N ARG A 13 -11.46 19.53 -10.38
CA ARG A 13 -12.34 18.90 -9.38
C ARG A 13 -13.24 17.84 -10.03
N LEU A 14 -13.91 18.21 -11.14
CA LEU A 14 -14.74 17.29 -11.93
C LEU A 14 -13.92 16.09 -12.43
N GLY A 15 -12.79 16.35 -13.09
CA GLY A 15 -11.95 15.32 -13.68
C GLY A 15 -11.38 14.35 -12.64
N LEU A 16 -10.88 14.88 -11.52
CA LEU A 16 -10.31 14.08 -10.44
C LEU A 16 -11.37 13.27 -9.70
N GLY A 17 -12.52 13.88 -9.35
CA GLY A 17 -13.58 13.18 -8.64
C GLY A 17 -14.20 12.05 -9.49
N LEU A 18 -14.40 12.27 -10.79
CA LEU A 18 -14.85 11.22 -11.70
C LEU A 18 -13.81 10.11 -11.86
N ALA A 19 -12.52 10.45 -12.01
CA ALA A 19 -11.47 9.45 -12.11
C ALA A 19 -11.42 8.58 -10.84
N ARG A 20 -11.52 9.17 -9.64
CA ARG A 20 -11.62 8.43 -8.36
C ARG A 20 -12.85 7.54 -8.27
N ALA A 21 -14.01 8.00 -8.75
CA ALA A 21 -15.22 7.18 -8.77
C ALA A 21 -15.06 5.97 -9.70
N LEU A 22 -14.49 6.16 -10.89
CA LEU A 22 -14.20 5.07 -11.82
C LEU A 22 -13.17 4.09 -11.26
N ASP A 23 -12.18 4.62 -10.55
CA ASP A 23 -11.14 3.83 -9.92
C ASP A 23 -11.70 2.90 -8.83
N ALA A 24 -12.58 3.43 -7.99
CA ALA A 24 -13.29 2.64 -6.97
C ALA A 24 -14.14 1.53 -7.62
N LEU A 25 -14.82 1.82 -8.74
CA LEU A 25 -15.59 0.83 -9.49
C LEU A 25 -14.71 -0.25 -10.11
N HIS A 26 -13.63 0.15 -10.80
CA HIS A 26 -12.72 -0.80 -11.47
C HIS A 26 -11.97 -1.67 -10.45
N THR A 27 -11.64 -1.13 -9.27
CA THR A 27 -11.09 -1.89 -8.15
C THR A 27 -12.08 -2.95 -7.63
N ALA A 28 -13.38 -2.74 -7.79
CA ALA A 28 -14.43 -3.71 -7.50
C ALA A 28 -14.77 -4.63 -8.69
N ASP A 29 -13.96 -4.63 -9.76
CA ASP A 29 -14.22 -5.34 -11.03
C ASP A 29 -15.57 -4.96 -11.70
N LEU A 30 -16.04 -3.75 -11.41
CA LEU A 30 -17.26 -3.18 -11.97
C LEU A 30 -16.90 -2.12 -13.01
N VAL A 31 -17.52 -2.19 -14.19
CA VAL A 31 -17.41 -1.17 -15.24
C VAL A 31 -18.72 -0.38 -15.27
N HIS A 32 -18.65 0.95 -15.28
CA HIS A 32 -19.83 1.81 -15.26
C HIS A 32 -20.65 1.74 -16.56
N ARG A 33 -19.97 1.72 -17.71
CA ARG A 33 -20.48 1.58 -19.09
C ARG A 33 -21.26 2.77 -19.65
N ASP A 34 -21.77 3.66 -18.80
CA ASP A 34 -22.59 4.81 -19.22
C ASP A 34 -22.13 6.14 -18.58
N VAL A 35 -20.83 6.45 -18.67
CA VAL A 35 -20.26 7.69 -18.13
C VAL A 35 -20.67 8.87 -19.02
N LYS A 36 -21.59 9.72 -18.54
CA LYS A 36 -22.10 10.89 -19.27
C LYS A 36 -22.59 11.99 -18.32
N PRO A 37 -22.77 13.24 -18.79
CA PRO A 37 -23.17 14.35 -17.91
C PRO A 37 -24.51 14.15 -17.18
N ALA A 38 -25.44 13.38 -17.74
CA ALA A 38 -26.71 13.07 -17.09
C ALA A 38 -26.57 12.15 -15.87
N ASN A 39 -25.48 11.37 -15.82
CA ASN A 39 -25.18 10.41 -14.77
C ASN A 39 -24.19 11.00 -13.73
N ILE A 40 -24.03 12.33 -13.71
CA ILE A 40 -23.12 13.02 -12.80
C ILE A 40 -23.92 14.07 -12.03
N ILE A 41 -23.99 13.89 -10.72
CA ILE A 41 -24.60 14.84 -9.80
C ILE A 41 -23.49 15.60 -9.07
N MET A 42 -23.67 16.90 -8.88
CA MET A 42 -22.81 17.67 -7.98
C MET A 42 -23.43 17.64 -6.58
N ALA A 43 -22.80 16.94 -5.63
CA ALA A 43 -23.22 16.87 -4.23
C ALA A 43 -22.16 17.55 -3.36
N ALA A 44 -22.56 18.56 -2.58
CA ALA A 44 -21.64 19.34 -1.74
C ALA A 44 -20.39 19.89 -2.48
N GLY A 45 -20.51 20.15 -3.79
CA GLY A 45 -19.42 20.67 -4.62
C GLY A 45 -18.53 19.59 -5.27
N GLU A 46 -18.73 18.31 -4.97
CA GLU A 46 -17.99 17.18 -5.54
C GLU A 46 -18.84 16.41 -6.57
N PRO A 47 -18.23 15.88 -7.65
CA PRO A 47 -18.94 15.07 -8.63
C PRO A 47 -19.18 13.67 -8.10
N VAL A 48 -20.45 13.25 -8.12
CA VAL A 48 -20.90 11.90 -7.78
C VAL A 48 -21.41 11.25 -9.04
N LEU A 49 -20.78 10.14 -9.43
CA LEU A 49 -21.23 9.31 -10.53
C LEU A 49 -22.40 8.43 -10.04
N ILE A 50 -23.52 8.49 -10.76
CA ILE A 50 -24.76 7.81 -10.42
C ILE A 50 -25.20 6.91 -11.57
N ASP A 51 -26.08 5.96 -11.25
CA ASP A 51 -26.69 5.03 -12.22
C ASP A 51 -25.66 4.10 -12.89
N LEU A 52 -25.19 3.11 -12.10
CA LEU A 52 -24.35 2.02 -12.59
C LEU A 52 -25.12 1.29 -13.71
N GLY A 53 -24.49 1.11 -14.87
CA GLY A 53 -25.10 0.58 -16.10
C GLY A 53 -25.50 -0.91 -16.07
N ILE A 54 -26.20 -1.34 -15.01
CA ILE A 54 -26.63 -2.72 -14.72
C ILE A 54 -27.63 -3.23 -15.79
N ALA A 55 -28.14 -2.35 -16.66
CA ALA A 55 -29.14 -2.68 -17.68
C ALA A 55 -28.64 -2.70 -19.14
N TYR A 56 -27.33 -2.64 -19.41
CA TYR A 56 -26.81 -2.64 -20.79
C TYR A 56 -26.52 -4.06 -21.31
N SER A 57 -27.55 -4.73 -21.86
CA SER A 57 -27.38 -5.66 -22.98
C SER A 57 -27.74 -4.91 -24.25
N ILE A 58 -26.76 -4.72 -25.15
CA ILE A 58 -26.99 -4.11 -26.46
C ILE A 58 -27.50 -5.21 -27.39
N ASP A 59 -28.80 -5.50 -27.35
CA ASP A 59 -29.44 -6.28 -28.41
C ASP A 59 -29.62 -5.38 -29.65
N ASN A 60 -29.46 -5.95 -30.84
CA ASN A 60 -29.59 -5.26 -32.14
C ASN A 60 -30.90 -4.46 -32.31
N THR A 61 -31.95 -4.80 -31.54
CA THR A 61 -33.27 -4.16 -31.54
C THR A 61 -33.32 -2.82 -30.80
N ARG A 62 -32.34 -2.48 -29.94
CA ARG A 62 -32.36 -1.25 -29.11
C ARG A 62 -31.62 -0.05 -29.71
N ILE A 63 -30.79 -0.27 -30.73
CA ILE A 63 -30.02 0.78 -31.43
C ILE A 63 -30.94 1.86 -32.02
N THR A 64 -32.17 1.50 -32.40
CA THR A 64 -33.15 2.43 -32.98
C THR A 64 -33.98 3.22 -31.96
N THR A 65 -33.89 2.91 -30.65
CA THR A 65 -34.75 3.50 -29.60
C THR A 65 -34.02 4.34 -28.56
N MET A 66 -32.68 4.35 -28.55
CA MET A 66 -31.92 5.14 -27.58
C MET A 66 -31.87 6.63 -27.94
N PRO A 67 -31.98 7.55 -26.96
CA PRO A 67 -31.86 8.98 -27.21
C PRO A 67 -30.52 9.36 -27.86
N ILE A 68 -30.57 10.19 -28.90
CA ILE A 68 -29.41 10.62 -29.70
C ILE A 68 -28.26 11.17 -28.84
N GLY A 69 -28.58 11.81 -27.70
CA GLY A 69 -27.60 12.39 -26.77
C GLY A 69 -26.72 11.37 -26.03
N THR A 70 -27.16 10.13 -25.87
CA THR A 70 -26.44 9.09 -25.11
C THR A 70 -25.23 8.56 -25.87
N TRP A 71 -25.32 8.48 -27.20
CA TRP A 71 -24.24 7.93 -28.05
C TRP A 71 -22.94 8.72 -27.95
N ARG A 72 -23.02 10.03 -27.72
CA ARG A 72 -21.87 10.95 -27.76
C ARG A 72 -20.78 10.68 -26.71
N TYR A 73 -21.06 9.80 -25.75
CA TYR A 73 -20.12 9.44 -24.67
C TYR A 73 -19.75 7.94 -24.71
N MET A 74 -20.30 7.18 -25.66
CA MET A 74 -20.10 5.74 -25.75
C MET A 74 -18.79 5.40 -26.46
N ALA A 75 -18.05 4.45 -25.90
CA ALA A 75 -16.80 3.99 -26.47
C ALA A 75 -17.01 3.16 -27.75
N PRO A 76 -16.13 3.27 -28.78
CA PRO A 76 -16.29 2.60 -30.06
C PRO A 76 -16.42 1.07 -29.98
N GLU A 77 -15.75 0.43 -29.02
CA GLU A 77 -15.77 -1.01 -28.83
C GLU A 77 -17.09 -1.54 -28.27
N LEU A 78 -17.86 -0.71 -27.56
CA LEU A 78 -19.21 -1.09 -27.08
C LEU A 78 -20.20 -1.23 -28.23
N LEU A 79 -19.94 -0.57 -29.36
CA LEU A 79 -20.73 -0.69 -30.60
C LEU A 79 -20.38 -1.95 -31.41
N ARG A 80 -19.27 -2.62 -31.09
CA ARG A 80 -18.75 -3.79 -31.82
C ARG A 80 -18.96 -5.11 -31.07
N GLU A 81 -19.88 -5.14 -30.10
CA GLU A 81 -20.20 -6.32 -29.26
C GLU A 81 -19.02 -6.87 -28.43
N ALA A 82 -18.01 -6.04 -28.13
CA ALA A 82 -16.89 -6.45 -27.29
C ALA A 82 -17.29 -6.45 -25.80
N ARG A 83 -16.65 -7.33 -24.99
CA ARG A 83 -16.80 -7.29 -23.53
C ARG A 83 -16.36 -5.91 -23.01
N PRO A 84 -17.23 -5.17 -22.28
CA PRO A 84 -16.87 -3.88 -21.72
C PRO A 84 -15.68 -4.00 -20.77
N THR A 85 -14.68 -3.15 -20.94
CA THR A 85 -13.54 -3.02 -20.02
C THR A 85 -13.55 -1.63 -19.39
N GLY A 86 -12.76 -1.42 -18.34
CA GLY A 86 -12.62 -0.09 -17.73
C GLY A 86 -12.16 1.00 -18.71
N ALA A 87 -11.53 0.63 -19.83
CA ALA A 87 -11.16 1.57 -20.89
C ALA A 87 -12.37 2.25 -21.55
N ALA A 88 -13.55 1.63 -21.54
CA ALA A 88 -14.78 2.24 -22.03
C ALA A 88 -15.22 3.42 -21.16
N ASP A 89 -15.07 3.31 -19.83
CA ASP A 89 -15.37 4.39 -18.90
C ASP A 89 -14.38 5.55 -19.05
N VAL A 90 -13.10 5.25 -19.34
CA VAL A 90 -12.07 6.27 -19.65
C VAL A 90 -12.44 7.07 -20.90
N PHE A 91 -13.01 6.43 -21.92
CA PHE A 91 -13.51 7.14 -23.10
C PHE A 91 -14.66 8.09 -22.74
N GLY A 92 -15.63 7.61 -21.96
CA GLY A 92 -16.74 8.42 -21.47
C GLY A 92 -16.27 9.60 -20.62
N TRP A 93 -15.27 9.40 -19.76
CA TRP A 93 -14.60 10.47 -19.01
C TRP A 93 -14.02 11.52 -19.94
N GLY A 94 -13.30 11.11 -21.00
CA GLY A 94 -12.74 12.02 -22.00
C GLY A 94 -13.80 12.87 -22.69
N ALA A 95 -14.93 12.26 -23.06
CA ALA A 95 -16.05 12.95 -23.70
C ALA A 95 -16.75 13.93 -22.76
N VAL A 96 -16.93 13.58 -21.49
CA VAL A 96 -17.45 14.47 -20.43
C VAL A 96 -16.53 15.66 -20.22
N MET A 97 -15.22 15.43 -20.14
CA MET A 97 -14.24 16.50 -19.93
C MET A 97 -14.14 17.47 -21.11
N ALA A 98 -14.21 16.96 -22.35
CA ALA A 98 -14.28 17.78 -23.54
C ALA A 98 -15.55 18.65 -23.56
N TYR A 99 -16.70 18.07 -23.20
CA TYR A 99 -17.97 18.81 -23.10
C TYR A 99 -17.92 19.87 -21.99
N ALA A 100 -17.45 19.51 -20.79
CA ALA A 100 -17.33 20.44 -19.67
C ALA A 100 -16.39 21.62 -19.98
N ALA A 101 -15.32 21.38 -20.73
CA ALA A 101 -14.32 22.39 -21.08
C ALA A 101 -14.74 23.32 -22.25
N THR A 102 -15.70 22.91 -23.07
CA THR A 102 -16.04 23.65 -24.31
C THR A 102 -17.51 24.01 -24.44
N GLY A 103 -18.39 23.42 -23.61
CA GLY A 103 -19.84 23.52 -23.72
C GLY A 103 -20.43 22.82 -24.96
N ARG A 104 -19.62 22.09 -25.73
CA ARG A 104 -19.99 21.47 -27.01
C ARG A 104 -19.61 19.99 -27.01
N PRO A 105 -20.42 19.10 -27.61
CA PRO A 105 -20.07 17.68 -27.70
C PRO A 105 -18.87 17.49 -28.64
N CYS A 106 -17.95 16.58 -28.28
CA CYS A 106 -16.77 16.26 -29.09
C CYS A 106 -17.07 15.42 -30.35
N PHE A 107 -18.29 14.89 -30.45
CA PHE A 107 -18.84 14.24 -31.64
C PHE A 107 -20.13 14.97 -32.02
N PRO A 108 -20.08 16.04 -32.84
CA PRO A 108 -21.26 16.80 -33.27
C PRO A 108 -22.12 16.02 -34.28
N GLY A 109 -23.35 16.46 -34.52
CA GLY A 109 -24.24 15.89 -35.52
C GLY A 109 -25.65 15.64 -35.01
N ASP A 110 -26.62 15.60 -35.91
CA ASP A 110 -28.05 15.60 -35.56
C ASP A 110 -28.72 14.23 -35.72
N THR A 111 -28.03 13.26 -36.34
CA THR A 111 -28.53 11.89 -36.53
C THR A 111 -27.64 10.89 -35.79
N ALA A 112 -28.24 9.80 -35.30
CA ALA A 112 -27.50 8.72 -34.63
C ALA A 112 -26.40 8.15 -35.53
N THR A 113 -26.69 7.91 -36.81
CA THR A 113 -25.71 7.40 -37.79
C THR A 113 -24.51 8.33 -37.95
N ALA A 114 -24.71 9.64 -38.04
CA ALA A 114 -23.60 10.59 -38.19
C ALA A 114 -22.69 10.62 -36.95
N ILE A 115 -23.26 10.51 -35.76
CA ILE A 115 -22.52 10.46 -34.50
C ILE A 115 -21.77 9.12 -34.38
N LEU A 116 -22.41 8.00 -34.71
CA LEU A 116 -21.79 6.68 -34.65
C LEU A 116 -20.62 6.54 -35.63
N CYS A 117 -20.76 7.01 -36.87
CA CYS A 117 -19.65 7.04 -37.83
C CYS A 117 -18.48 7.87 -37.29
N GLN A 118 -18.73 9.01 -36.65
CA GLN A 118 -17.66 9.81 -36.05
C GLN A 118 -16.99 9.11 -34.85
N ILE A 119 -17.77 8.44 -34.01
CA ILE A 119 -17.24 7.66 -32.89
C ILE A 119 -16.37 6.51 -33.42
N LEU A 120 -16.76 5.86 -34.50
CA LEU A 120 -16.02 4.71 -35.04
C LEU A 120 -14.79 5.11 -35.86
N GLU A 121 -14.86 6.21 -36.63
CA GLU A 121 -13.93 6.46 -37.74
C GLU A 121 -13.31 7.87 -37.76
N SER A 122 -13.94 8.88 -37.13
CA SER A 122 -13.45 10.27 -37.19
C SER A 122 -12.67 10.68 -35.94
N GLU A 123 -11.77 11.65 -36.09
CA GLU A 123 -11.12 12.30 -34.95
C GLU A 123 -12.15 13.09 -34.11
N SER A 124 -11.97 13.10 -32.78
CA SER A 124 -12.84 13.85 -31.88
C SER A 124 -12.55 15.35 -31.94
N ASP A 125 -13.60 16.18 -32.00
CA ASP A 125 -13.45 17.64 -31.94
C ASP A 125 -13.20 18.07 -30.49
N ILE A 126 -11.93 18.33 -30.18
CA ILE A 126 -11.49 18.88 -28.89
C ILE A 126 -11.04 20.34 -29.01
N SER A 127 -11.49 21.03 -30.06
CA SER A 127 -11.20 22.45 -30.28
C SER A 127 -11.77 23.31 -29.14
N GLY A 128 -10.90 24.08 -28.50
CA GLY A 128 -11.25 24.89 -27.32
C GLY A 128 -10.94 24.22 -25.98
N VAL A 129 -10.53 22.94 -25.95
CA VAL A 129 -10.01 22.32 -24.72
C VAL A 129 -8.68 23.00 -24.32
N PRO A 130 -8.53 23.44 -23.06
CA PRO A 130 -7.31 24.10 -22.57
C PRO A 130 -6.06 23.24 -22.77
N GLY A 131 -4.93 23.86 -23.10
CA GLY A 131 -3.68 23.15 -23.45
C GLY A 131 -3.22 22.15 -22.39
N TRP A 132 -3.38 22.48 -21.10
CA TRP A 132 -3.01 21.59 -19.99
C TRP A 132 -3.88 20.33 -19.87
N LEU A 133 -5.09 20.34 -20.42
CA LEU A 133 -6.07 19.25 -20.39
C LEU A 133 -6.12 18.48 -21.73
N ARG A 134 -5.68 19.12 -22.82
CA ARG A 134 -5.87 18.63 -24.18
C ARG A 134 -5.25 17.26 -24.44
N ASP A 135 -4.04 17.01 -23.97
CA ASP A 135 -3.36 15.73 -24.26
C ASP A 135 -4.04 14.54 -23.57
N ILE A 136 -4.38 14.68 -22.28
CA ILE A 136 -5.02 13.58 -21.54
C ILE A 136 -6.43 13.30 -22.07
N VAL A 137 -7.19 14.33 -22.46
CA VAL A 137 -8.50 14.17 -23.11
C VAL A 137 -8.38 13.50 -24.47
N ARG A 138 -7.39 13.90 -25.29
CA ARG A 138 -7.12 13.27 -26.59
C ARG A 138 -6.80 11.78 -26.43
N ARG A 139 -5.94 11.40 -25.48
CA ARG A 139 -5.59 10.00 -25.21
C ARG A 139 -6.77 9.22 -24.65
N ALA A 140 -7.57 9.81 -23.76
CA ALA A 140 -8.80 9.19 -23.26
C ALA A 140 -9.80 8.87 -24.39
N LEU A 141 -9.89 9.74 -25.40
CA LEU A 141 -10.74 9.58 -26.58
C LEU A 141 -10.14 8.71 -27.71
N ALA A 142 -9.02 8.02 -27.47
CA ALA A 142 -8.42 7.13 -28.47
C ALA A 142 -9.40 6.02 -28.87
N LYS A 143 -9.46 5.70 -30.17
CA LYS A 143 -10.41 4.70 -30.69
C LYS A 143 -10.08 3.29 -30.22
N ASP A 144 -8.79 2.96 -30.23
CA ASP A 144 -8.28 1.73 -29.67
C ASP A 144 -8.18 1.85 -28.13
N PRO A 145 -8.87 0.97 -27.37
CA PRO A 145 -8.81 0.95 -25.91
C PRO A 145 -7.40 0.85 -25.34
N ALA A 146 -6.47 0.18 -26.02
CA ALA A 146 -5.09 -0.02 -25.54
C ALA A 146 -4.27 1.27 -25.51
N HIS A 147 -4.67 2.29 -26.28
CA HIS A 147 -3.99 3.59 -26.33
C HIS A 147 -4.53 4.59 -25.29
N ARG A 148 -5.54 4.20 -24.51
CA ARG A 148 -6.15 5.05 -23.49
C ARG A 148 -5.32 5.01 -22.20
N PRO A 149 -5.25 6.13 -21.45
CA PRO A 149 -4.61 6.16 -20.15
C PRO A 149 -5.36 5.27 -19.17
N THR A 150 -4.65 4.80 -18.14
CA THR A 150 -5.31 4.17 -16.98
C THR A 150 -6.06 5.21 -16.16
N VAL A 151 -7.01 4.78 -15.35
CA VAL A 151 -7.72 5.68 -14.42
C VAL A 151 -6.75 6.34 -13.43
N ARG A 152 -5.71 5.63 -12.98
CA ARG A 152 -4.60 6.20 -12.21
C ARG A 152 -3.95 7.37 -12.93
N SER A 153 -3.60 7.21 -14.21
CA SER A 153 -3.02 8.29 -15.00
C SER A 153 -3.97 9.49 -15.19
N LEU A 154 -5.29 9.26 -15.18
CA LEU A 154 -6.27 10.36 -15.15
C LEU A 154 -6.23 11.11 -13.81
N CYS A 155 -6.22 10.39 -12.69
CA CYS A 155 -6.09 10.95 -11.35
C CYS A 155 -4.83 11.81 -11.23
N GLU A 156 -3.68 11.29 -11.66
CA GLU A 156 -2.39 11.99 -11.63
C GLU A 156 -2.41 13.26 -12.51
N ALA A 157 -2.99 13.18 -13.71
CA ALA A 157 -3.09 14.32 -14.61
C ALA A 157 -3.96 15.46 -14.04
N MET A 158 -5.00 15.13 -13.27
CA MET A 158 -5.95 16.11 -12.70
C MET A 158 -5.51 16.66 -11.33
N ALA A 159 -4.71 15.90 -10.59
CA ALA A 159 -4.19 16.26 -9.28
C ALA A 159 -3.17 17.42 -9.32
N SER A 160 -3.03 18.15 -8.21
CA SER A 160 -1.88 19.02 -7.96
C SER A 160 -0.66 18.18 -7.56
N ARG A 161 0.58 18.70 -7.68
CA ARG A 161 1.81 17.94 -7.34
C ARG A 161 1.76 17.27 -5.94
N PRO A 162 1.35 17.96 -4.86
CA PRO A 162 1.19 17.32 -3.54
C PRO A 162 0.12 16.22 -3.51
N GLN A 163 -0.93 16.32 -4.34
CA GLN A 163 -1.99 15.32 -4.42
C GLN A 163 -1.56 14.08 -5.22
N VAL A 164 -0.62 14.22 -6.17
CA VAL A 164 -0.08 13.10 -6.95
C VAL A 164 0.69 12.15 -6.03
N GLU A 165 1.54 12.68 -5.16
CA GLU A 165 2.32 11.88 -4.20
C GLU A 165 1.41 11.12 -3.22
N LEU A 166 0.37 11.79 -2.68
CA LEU A 166 -0.63 11.16 -1.82
C LEU A 166 -1.47 10.10 -2.54
N LEU A 167 -1.85 10.35 -3.80
CA LEU A 167 -2.58 9.38 -4.62
C LEU A 167 -1.71 8.16 -4.93
N GLN A 168 -0.44 8.33 -5.27
CA GLN A 168 0.49 7.23 -5.55
C GLN A 168 0.73 6.36 -4.32
N ALA A 169 0.82 6.95 -3.12
CA ALA A 169 0.83 6.21 -1.86
C ALA A 169 -0.48 5.41 -1.67
N ALA A 170 -1.64 6.08 -1.72
CA ALA A 170 -2.94 5.43 -1.57
C ALA A 170 -3.20 4.32 -2.62
N TYR A 171 -2.68 4.47 -3.84
CA TYR A 171 -2.77 3.46 -4.90
C TYR A 171 -1.92 2.22 -4.65
N ARG A 172 -0.76 2.37 -4.01
CA ARG A 172 0.08 1.23 -3.59
C ARG A 172 -0.64 0.44 -2.49
N ASP A 173 -1.16 1.16 -1.50
CA ASP A 173 -1.87 0.57 -0.36
C ASP A 173 -3.17 -0.12 -0.79
N ALA A 174 -3.98 0.53 -1.63
CA ALA A 174 -5.21 -0.05 -2.16
C ALA A 174 -4.97 -1.26 -3.07
N ARG A 175 -3.88 -1.26 -3.85
CA ARG A 175 -3.51 -2.41 -4.69
C ARG A 175 -3.11 -3.61 -3.85
N ALA A 176 -2.28 -3.41 -2.82
CA ALA A 176 -1.92 -4.47 -1.89
C ALA A 176 -3.17 -5.02 -1.19
N ALA A 177 -4.06 -4.15 -0.69
CA ALA A 177 -5.33 -4.55 -0.10
C ALA A 177 -6.25 -5.32 -1.08
N HIS A 178 -6.28 -4.93 -2.35
CA HIS A 178 -7.07 -5.60 -3.38
C HIS A 178 -6.49 -6.96 -3.80
N GLU A 179 -5.17 -7.07 -3.98
CA GLU A 179 -4.49 -8.33 -4.26
C GLU A 179 -4.71 -9.32 -3.10
N HIS A 180 -4.75 -8.83 -1.85
CA HIS A 180 -5.08 -9.63 -0.67
C HIS A 180 -6.56 -10.05 -0.63
N ALA A 181 -7.51 -9.13 -0.84
CA ALA A 181 -8.94 -9.47 -0.88
C ALA A 181 -9.26 -10.46 -2.02
N ARG A 182 -8.55 -10.37 -3.15
CA ARG A 182 -8.61 -11.32 -4.25
C ARG A 182 -8.04 -12.68 -3.87
N ALA A 183 -6.90 -12.72 -3.18
CA ALA A 183 -6.32 -13.98 -2.67
C ALA A 183 -7.26 -14.67 -1.66
N GLU A 184 -7.88 -13.90 -0.76
CA GLU A 184 -8.90 -14.41 0.18
C GLU A 184 -10.11 -14.99 -0.56
N GLY A 185 -10.64 -14.27 -1.57
CA GLY A 185 -11.75 -14.73 -2.40
C GLY A 185 -11.42 -16.00 -3.21
N ILE A 186 -10.19 -16.10 -3.75
CA ILE A 186 -9.70 -17.29 -4.46
C ILE A 186 -9.58 -18.47 -3.50
N ALA A 187 -8.99 -18.28 -2.32
CA ALA A 187 -8.84 -19.34 -1.32
C ALA A 187 -10.20 -19.86 -0.83
N PHE A 188 -11.18 -18.96 -0.62
CA PHE A 188 -12.55 -19.34 -0.27
C PHE A 188 -13.25 -20.11 -1.40
N GLY A 189 -13.12 -19.66 -2.64
CA GLY A 189 -13.67 -20.34 -3.82
C GLY A 189 -13.06 -21.73 -4.03
N LEU A 190 -11.74 -21.85 -3.89
CA LEU A 190 -11.01 -23.12 -3.95
C LEU A 190 -11.46 -24.08 -2.86
N HIS A 191 -11.66 -23.59 -1.63
CA HIS A 191 -12.17 -24.41 -0.53
C HIS A 191 -13.55 -24.98 -0.83
N ALA A 192 -14.48 -24.16 -1.33
CA ALA A 192 -15.83 -24.61 -1.69
C ALA A 192 -15.80 -25.67 -2.81
N ILE A 193 -14.94 -25.49 -3.82
CA ILE A 193 -14.76 -26.47 -4.91
C ILE A 193 -14.16 -27.77 -4.36
N ALA A 194 -13.13 -27.69 -3.53
CA ALA A 194 -12.47 -28.86 -2.93
C ALA A 194 -13.44 -29.68 -2.08
N VAL A 195 -14.23 -29.03 -1.22
CA VAL A 195 -15.27 -29.69 -0.41
C VAL A 195 -16.33 -30.33 -1.30
N ALA A 196 -16.81 -29.63 -2.33
CA ALA A 196 -17.79 -30.18 -3.26
C ALA A 196 -17.25 -31.37 -4.08
N ALA A 197 -15.96 -31.35 -4.39
CA ALA A 197 -15.27 -32.43 -5.10
C ALA A 197 -14.85 -33.60 -4.18
N GLY A 198 -14.94 -33.44 -2.85
CA GLY A 198 -14.45 -34.42 -1.87
C GLY A 198 -12.93 -34.47 -1.76
N ASP A 199 -12.21 -33.46 -2.25
CA ASP A 199 -10.75 -33.36 -2.18
C ASP A 199 -10.34 -32.79 -0.80
N THR A 200 -10.09 -33.69 0.15
CA THR A 200 -9.77 -33.33 1.53
C THR A 200 -8.40 -32.67 1.69
N ALA A 201 -7.44 -32.99 0.83
CA ALA A 201 -6.11 -32.39 0.87
C ALA A 201 -6.16 -30.93 0.39
N LEU A 202 -6.84 -30.67 -0.73
CA LEU A 202 -7.04 -29.30 -1.22
C LEU A 202 -7.93 -28.48 -0.27
N ALA A 203 -8.91 -29.11 0.39
CA ALA A 203 -9.72 -28.46 1.41
C ALA A 203 -8.89 -28.04 2.63
N ALA A 204 -7.94 -28.87 3.08
CA ALA A 204 -7.01 -28.53 4.16
C ALA A 204 -6.08 -27.38 3.76
N ARG A 205 -5.44 -27.46 2.59
CA ARG A 205 -4.54 -26.41 2.08
C ARG A 205 -5.24 -25.06 1.90
N SER A 206 -6.46 -25.06 1.38
CA SER A 206 -7.24 -23.82 1.21
C SER A 206 -7.69 -23.18 2.54
N LEU A 207 -7.78 -23.94 3.64
CA LEU A 207 -7.96 -23.37 4.98
C LEU A 207 -6.69 -22.65 5.44
N LEU A 208 -5.52 -23.23 5.18
CA LEU A 208 -4.23 -22.60 5.48
C LEU A 208 -4.07 -21.28 4.72
N ASP A 209 -4.41 -21.28 3.42
CA ASP A 209 -4.35 -20.06 2.59
C ASP A 209 -5.31 -18.97 3.11
N GLN A 210 -6.54 -19.34 3.52
CA GLN A 210 -7.48 -18.41 4.15
C GLN A 210 -6.95 -17.89 5.49
N ALA A 211 -6.28 -18.73 6.29
CA ALA A 211 -5.70 -18.35 7.56
C ALA A 211 -4.58 -17.31 7.38
N HIS A 212 -3.69 -17.54 6.41
CA HIS A 212 -2.67 -16.56 6.01
C HIS A 212 -3.30 -15.24 5.56
N ALA A 213 -4.32 -15.27 4.69
CA ALA A 213 -5.02 -14.06 4.24
C ALA A 213 -5.67 -13.28 5.41
N ALA A 214 -6.29 -13.98 6.35
CA ALA A 214 -6.87 -13.37 7.55
C ALA A 214 -5.80 -12.73 8.43
N ARG A 215 -4.64 -13.38 8.60
CA ARG A 215 -3.49 -12.85 9.35
C ARG A 215 -2.92 -11.59 8.71
N TYR A 216 -2.75 -11.57 7.38
CA TYR A 216 -2.27 -10.38 6.65
C TYR A 216 -3.24 -9.19 6.73
N SER A 217 -4.52 -9.47 6.95
CA SER A 217 -5.56 -8.45 7.13
C SER A 217 -5.77 -8.06 8.61
N ASP A 218 -4.83 -8.42 9.48
CA ASP A 218 -4.84 -8.11 10.93
C ASP A 218 -6.05 -8.68 11.70
N MET A 219 -6.74 -9.69 11.13
CA MET A 219 -7.88 -10.38 11.74
C MET A 219 -7.41 -11.59 12.56
N PHE A 220 -6.58 -11.37 13.59
CA PHE A 220 -5.92 -12.46 14.34
C PHE A 220 -6.87 -13.49 14.96
N ASP A 221 -8.05 -13.08 15.44
CA ASP A 221 -9.06 -14.00 15.99
C ASP A 221 -9.58 -14.99 14.95
N ARG A 222 -9.86 -14.48 13.75
CA ARG A 222 -10.30 -15.30 12.62
C ARG A 222 -9.15 -16.15 12.09
N ALA A 223 -7.95 -15.58 12.02
CA ALA A 223 -6.76 -16.28 11.53
C ALA A 223 -6.42 -17.50 12.39
N GLU A 224 -6.38 -17.35 13.71
CA GLU A 224 -6.13 -18.46 14.63
C GLU A 224 -7.14 -19.60 14.45
N THR A 225 -8.43 -19.27 14.42
CA THR A 225 -9.49 -20.26 14.20
C THR A 225 -9.29 -21.03 12.88
N LEU A 226 -8.87 -20.33 11.82
CA LEU A 226 -8.59 -20.94 10.52
C LEU A 226 -7.32 -21.79 10.54
N PHE A 227 -6.26 -21.36 11.23
CA PHE A 227 -5.04 -22.15 11.40
C PHE A 227 -5.30 -23.41 12.21
N GLU A 228 -6.08 -23.37 13.29
CA GLU A 228 -6.43 -24.56 14.07
C GLU A 228 -7.21 -25.57 13.21
N ARG A 229 -8.17 -25.09 12.40
CA ARG A 229 -8.90 -25.92 11.45
C ARG A 229 -8.00 -26.49 10.35
N ALA A 230 -7.08 -25.67 9.82
CA ALA A 230 -6.11 -26.10 8.81
C ALA A 230 -5.18 -27.17 9.38
N ARG A 231 -4.68 -26.98 10.61
CA ARG A 231 -3.86 -27.96 11.34
C ARG A 231 -4.58 -29.30 11.45
N ASP A 232 -5.79 -29.29 11.99
CA ASP A 232 -6.55 -30.53 12.22
C ASP A 232 -6.87 -31.24 10.90
N ALA A 233 -7.23 -30.48 9.85
CA ALA A 233 -7.49 -31.03 8.53
C ALA A 233 -6.23 -31.60 7.87
N SER A 234 -5.10 -30.89 7.94
CA SER A 234 -3.80 -31.32 7.39
C SER A 234 -3.28 -32.56 8.10
N ALA A 235 -3.40 -32.62 9.43
CA ALA A 235 -3.06 -33.81 10.20
C ALA A 235 -3.91 -35.03 9.78
N ALA A 236 -5.22 -34.84 9.58
CA ALA A 236 -6.13 -35.92 9.18
C ALA A 236 -5.82 -36.51 7.79
N VAL A 237 -5.27 -35.70 6.88
CA VAL A 237 -4.88 -36.14 5.52
C VAL A 237 -3.40 -36.51 5.41
N GLY A 238 -2.63 -36.39 6.50
CA GLY A 238 -1.18 -36.66 6.52
C GLY A 238 -0.33 -35.61 5.81
N ALA A 239 -0.86 -34.40 5.56
CA ALA A 239 -0.12 -33.28 4.98
C ALA A 239 0.75 -32.60 6.05
N ARG A 240 1.84 -33.27 6.46
CA ARG A 240 2.69 -32.83 7.58
C ARG A 240 3.28 -31.43 7.38
N GLN A 241 3.72 -31.08 6.18
CA GLN A 241 4.25 -29.75 5.91
C GLN A 241 3.18 -28.65 6.15
N ASP A 242 1.95 -28.84 5.66
CA ASP A 242 0.84 -27.90 5.89
C ASP A 242 0.41 -27.84 7.35
N GLU A 243 0.47 -28.96 8.06
CA GLU A 243 0.24 -29.01 9.51
C GLU A 243 1.29 -28.16 10.26
N GLY A 244 2.56 -28.25 9.85
CA GLY A 244 3.65 -27.45 10.41
C GLY A 244 3.44 -25.95 10.25
N TRP A 245 3.08 -25.50 9.04
CA TRP A 245 2.75 -24.10 8.77
C TRP A 245 1.49 -23.63 9.53
N ALA A 246 0.52 -24.52 9.72
CA ALA A 246 -0.65 -24.20 10.53
C ALA A 246 -0.29 -24.01 12.01
N TRP A 247 0.57 -24.86 12.57
CA TRP A 247 1.09 -24.69 13.93
C TRP A 247 1.87 -23.39 14.10
N ASP A 248 2.73 -23.03 13.14
CA ASP A 248 3.44 -21.74 13.12
C ASP A 248 2.45 -20.57 13.20
N GLY A 249 1.42 -20.59 12.35
CA GLY A 249 0.37 -19.58 12.32
C GLY A 249 -0.40 -19.45 13.63
N VAL A 250 -0.75 -20.56 14.29
CA VAL A 250 -1.34 -20.55 15.65
C VAL A 250 -0.40 -19.88 16.64
N GLY A 251 0.89 -20.25 16.61
CA GLY A 251 1.90 -19.68 17.49
C GLY A 251 2.04 -18.17 17.32
N VAL A 252 2.09 -17.69 16.07
CA VAL A 252 2.16 -16.25 15.75
C VAL A 252 0.94 -15.50 16.30
N CYS A 253 -0.28 -16.04 16.11
CA CYS A 253 -1.50 -15.39 16.62
C CYS A 253 -1.48 -15.27 18.14
N ARG A 254 -1.10 -16.34 18.86
CA ARG A 254 -1.02 -16.36 20.32
C ARG A 254 0.08 -15.46 20.87
N TYR A 255 1.24 -15.43 20.21
CA TYR A 255 2.33 -14.53 20.56
C TYR A 255 1.91 -13.06 20.51
N ARG A 256 1.11 -12.68 19.50
CA ARG A 256 0.57 -11.31 19.37
C ARG A 256 -0.38 -10.92 20.50
N ARG A 257 -1.10 -11.89 21.08
CA ARG A 257 -1.95 -11.70 22.26
C ARG A 257 -1.23 -11.84 23.60
N ASP A 258 0.09 -11.97 23.58
CA ASP A 258 0.93 -12.17 24.77
C ASP A 258 0.70 -13.51 25.49
N GLU A 259 0.09 -14.49 24.81
CA GLU A 259 -0.13 -15.86 25.31
C GLU A 259 1.14 -16.72 25.12
N CYS A 260 2.21 -16.31 25.79
CA CYS A 260 3.58 -16.79 25.56
C CYS A 260 3.77 -18.30 25.70
N ASP A 261 3.11 -18.94 26.65
CA ASP A 261 3.28 -20.38 26.90
C ASP A 261 2.67 -21.21 25.77
N SER A 262 1.41 -20.93 25.43
CA SER A 262 0.71 -21.59 24.33
C SER A 262 1.29 -21.26 22.95
N ALA A 263 1.87 -20.07 22.77
CA ALA A 263 2.64 -19.75 21.57
C ALA A 263 3.92 -20.61 21.47
N GLY A 264 4.64 -20.77 22.58
CA GLY A 264 5.84 -21.60 22.65
C GLY A 264 5.57 -23.07 22.33
N GLU A 265 4.46 -23.62 22.81
CA GLU A 265 4.02 -24.98 22.48
C GLU A 265 3.77 -25.15 20.97
N ALA A 266 3.08 -24.18 20.35
CA ALA A 266 2.78 -24.20 18.92
C ALA A 266 4.06 -24.08 18.07
N PHE A 267 4.97 -23.17 18.40
CA PHE A 267 6.25 -23.04 17.69
C PHE A 267 7.13 -24.28 17.85
N ALA A 268 7.14 -24.91 19.03
CA ALA A 268 7.88 -26.15 19.24
C ALA A 268 7.29 -27.31 18.43
N ALA A 269 5.96 -27.39 18.31
CA ALA A 269 5.29 -28.36 17.45
C ALA A 269 5.63 -28.14 15.97
N ALA A 270 5.55 -26.91 15.48
CA ALA A 270 5.93 -26.55 14.11
C ALA A 270 7.40 -26.87 13.81
N LEU A 271 8.31 -26.55 14.74
CA LEU A 271 9.73 -26.88 14.62
C LEU A 271 9.95 -28.40 14.51
N ALA A 272 9.33 -29.19 15.38
CA ALA A 272 9.46 -30.65 15.34
C ALA A 272 8.97 -31.25 14.01
N ILE A 273 7.88 -30.72 13.47
CA ILE A 273 7.38 -31.10 12.13
C ILE A 273 8.38 -30.70 11.05
N ALA A 274 8.91 -29.48 11.09
CA ALA A 274 9.89 -28.99 10.12
C ALA A 274 11.12 -29.90 10.06
N GLU A 275 11.60 -30.37 11.21
CA GLU A 275 12.71 -31.34 11.30
C GLU A 275 12.34 -32.71 10.73
N GLU A 276 11.11 -33.19 10.97
CA GLU A 276 10.61 -34.46 10.43
C GLU A 276 10.54 -34.44 8.90
N VAL A 277 10.00 -33.36 8.32
CA VAL A 277 9.81 -33.26 6.86
C VAL A 277 11.03 -32.69 6.12
N GLY A 278 12.03 -32.18 6.84
CA GLY A 278 13.21 -31.53 6.28
C GLY A 278 12.93 -30.15 5.67
N ASP A 279 11.91 -29.43 6.16
CA ASP A 279 11.55 -28.09 5.70
C ASP A 279 12.44 -27.04 6.38
N THR A 280 13.44 -26.54 5.64
CA THR A 280 14.43 -25.58 6.14
C THR A 280 13.83 -24.20 6.40
N GLU A 281 12.79 -23.82 5.65
CA GLU A 281 12.12 -22.53 5.76
C GLU A 281 11.30 -22.47 7.06
N LEU A 282 10.43 -23.47 7.26
CA LEU A 282 9.59 -23.59 8.45
C LEU A 282 10.46 -23.73 9.71
N ARG A 283 11.56 -24.49 9.62
CA ARG A 283 12.55 -24.63 10.70
C ARG A 283 13.13 -23.27 11.09
N ALA A 284 13.60 -22.49 10.12
CA ALA A 284 14.24 -21.20 10.36
C ALA A 284 13.27 -20.17 10.98
N TRP A 285 12.04 -20.07 10.46
CA TRP A 285 11.01 -19.20 11.04
C TRP A 285 10.68 -19.57 12.49
N ASN A 286 10.51 -20.85 12.79
CA ASN A 286 10.16 -21.28 14.15
C ASN A 286 11.31 -21.12 15.15
N LEU A 287 12.56 -21.24 14.70
CA LEU A 287 13.72 -20.85 15.51
C LEU A 287 13.72 -19.34 15.81
N CYS A 288 13.42 -18.48 14.83
CA CYS A 288 13.26 -17.04 15.05
C CYS A 288 12.13 -16.73 16.03
N ASN A 289 10.98 -17.39 15.88
CA ASN A 289 9.81 -17.22 16.74
C ASN A 289 10.12 -17.62 18.19
N LEU A 290 10.77 -18.76 18.40
CA LEU A 290 11.23 -19.19 19.73
C LEU A 290 12.29 -18.26 20.31
N GLY A 291 13.19 -17.71 19.49
CA GLY A 291 14.14 -16.67 19.91
C GLY A 291 13.45 -15.38 20.37
N SER A 292 12.45 -14.92 19.62
CA SER A 292 11.62 -13.76 19.98
C SER A 292 10.82 -13.98 21.27
N LEU A 293 10.37 -15.21 21.50
CA LEU A 293 9.70 -15.60 22.73
C LEU A 293 10.66 -15.60 23.93
N ALA A 294 11.88 -16.11 23.76
CA ALA A 294 12.91 -16.09 24.79
C ALA A 294 13.32 -14.66 25.17
N LEU A 295 13.49 -13.77 24.19
CA LEU A 295 13.73 -12.34 24.45
C LEU A 295 12.60 -11.70 25.25
N ARG A 296 11.34 -11.97 24.89
CA ARG A 296 10.16 -11.45 25.63
C ARG A 296 10.15 -11.91 27.09
N ARG A 297 10.65 -13.11 27.38
CA ARG A 297 10.82 -13.66 28.73
C ARG A 297 12.07 -13.13 29.46
N GLY A 298 12.89 -12.30 28.81
CA GLY A 298 14.14 -11.76 29.35
C GLY A 298 15.32 -12.73 29.32
N ASP A 299 15.24 -13.82 28.55
CA ASP A 299 16.33 -14.79 28.39
C ASP A 299 17.08 -14.55 27.07
N ALA A 300 17.91 -13.52 27.06
CA ALA A 300 18.72 -13.14 25.89
C ALA A 300 19.73 -14.21 25.48
N ALA A 301 20.16 -15.09 26.41
CA ALA A 301 21.10 -16.16 26.12
C ALA A 301 20.42 -17.30 25.36
N ALA A 302 19.25 -17.76 25.83
CA ALA A 302 18.46 -18.75 25.11
C ALA A 302 18.00 -18.22 23.75
N ALA A 303 17.65 -16.92 23.67
CA ALA A 303 17.29 -16.29 22.41
C ALA A 303 18.44 -16.26 21.40
N ALA A 304 19.65 -15.86 21.84
CA ALA A 304 20.84 -15.83 20.99
C ALA A 304 21.13 -17.22 20.38
N ALA A 305 21.05 -18.29 21.17
CA ALA A 305 21.22 -19.65 20.69
C ALA A 305 20.22 -20.01 19.58
N ARG A 306 18.94 -19.63 19.74
CA ARG A 306 17.91 -19.89 18.73
C ARG A 306 18.13 -19.10 17.44
N TYR A 307 18.57 -17.85 17.54
CA TYR A 307 18.89 -17.04 16.36
C TYR A 307 20.12 -17.57 15.63
N ASP A 308 21.14 -18.04 16.33
CA ASP A 308 22.31 -18.67 15.70
C ASP A 308 21.88 -19.94 14.91
N GLU A 309 21.06 -20.79 15.52
CA GLU A 309 20.47 -21.95 14.84
C GLU A 309 19.62 -21.54 13.63
N ALA A 310 18.87 -20.43 13.74
CA ALA A 310 18.04 -19.91 12.64
C ALA A 310 18.88 -19.38 11.46
N VAL A 311 20.00 -18.70 11.73
CA VAL A 311 20.94 -18.22 10.71
C VAL A 311 21.53 -19.40 9.92
N ASP A 312 21.81 -20.51 10.60
CA ASP A 312 22.30 -21.73 9.97
C ASP A 312 21.21 -22.45 9.15
N ALA A 313 19.96 -22.46 9.62
CA ALA A 313 18.84 -23.05 8.91
C ALA A 313 18.38 -22.25 7.67
N SER A 314 18.64 -20.94 7.65
CA SER A 314 18.20 -19.99 6.61
C SER A 314 19.23 -19.67 5.53
N ARG A 315 20.25 -20.52 5.32
CA ARG A 315 21.33 -20.26 4.34
C ARG A 315 20.85 -20.03 2.91
N GLU A 316 19.70 -20.61 2.54
CA GLU A 316 19.07 -20.45 1.22
C GLU A 316 17.89 -19.46 1.22
N HIS A 317 17.58 -18.87 2.39
CA HIS A 317 16.41 -18.02 2.65
C HIS A 317 16.86 -16.66 3.21
N PRO A 318 17.41 -15.76 2.39
CA PRO A 318 18.06 -14.53 2.83
C PRO A 318 17.13 -13.59 3.62
N GLU A 319 15.82 -13.61 3.36
CA GLU A 319 14.82 -12.85 4.10
C GLU A 319 14.67 -13.32 5.55
N ILE A 320 14.74 -14.64 5.80
CA ILE A 320 14.68 -15.21 7.15
C ILE A 320 16.03 -15.02 7.85
N GLN A 321 17.12 -15.15 7.10
CA GLN A 321 18.46 -14.92 7.62
C GLN A 321 18.62 -13.47 8.12
N ALA A 322 18.08 -12.49 7.40
CA ALA A 322 18.07 -11.10 7.83
C ALA A 322 17.34 -10.92 9.17
N GLU A 323 16.15 -11.53 9.32
CA GLU A 323 15.36 -11.46 10.56
C GLU A 323 16.11 -12.10 11.74
N ALA A 324 16.69 -13.29 11.53
CA ALA A 324 17.46 -13.99 12.55
C ALA A 324 18.67 -13.17 13.04
N LEU A 325 19.38 -12.52 12.10
CA LEU A 325 20.53 -11.66 12.42
C LEU A 325 20.13 -10.41 13.21
N VAL A 326 18.99 -9.79 12.90
CA VAL A 326 18.43 -8.67 13.69
C VAL A 326 18.10 -9.14 15.10
N GLY A 327 17.45 -10.30 15.23
CA GLY A 327 17.17 -10.92 16.53
C GLY A 327 18.43 -11.15 17.35
N GLY A 328 19.46 -11.73 16.75
CA GLY A 328 20.77 -11.93 17.37
C GLY A 328 21.44 -10.61 17.76
N ALA A 329 21.33 -9.57 16.93
CA ALA A 329 21.86 -8.24 17.24
C ALA A 329 21.20 -7.64 18.50
N ARG A 330 19.88 -7.79 18.62
CA ARG A 330 19.13 -7.38 19.82
C ARG A 330 19.58 -8.15 21.06
N CYS A 331 19.79 -9.45 20.96
CA CYS A 331 20.37 -10.25 22.06
C CYS A 331 21.76 -9.76 22.46
N ALA A 332 22.62 -9.44 21.49
CA ALA A 332 23.97 -8.93 21.74
C ALA A 332 23.95 -7.56 22.43
N LEU A 333 23.00 -6.68 22.09
CA LEU A 333 22.80 -5.40 22.79
C LEU A 333 22.39 -5.62 24.26
N ASP A 334 21.45 -6.53 24.53
CA ASP A 334 21.03 -6.89 25.89
C ASP A 334 22.19 -7.46 26.72
N GLN A 335 23.06 -8.25 26.08
CA GLN A 335 24.28 -8.81 26.68
C GLN A 335 25.45 -7.80 26.74
N ARG A 336 25.23 -6.53 26.38
CA ARG A 336 26.25 -5.46 26.37
C ARG A 336 27.47 -5.79 25.50
N SER A 337 27.23 -6.41 24.35
CA SER A 337 28.25 -6.74 23.33
C SER A 337 28.01 -5.92 22.05
N PRO A 338 28.29 -4.61 22.07
CA PRO A 338 27.93 -3.69 20.99
C PRO A 338 28.61 -3.98 19.65
N GLU A 339 29.87 -4.42 19.66
CA GLU A 339 30.62 -4.74 18.44
C GLU A 339 30.03 -5.96 17.73
N THR A 340 29.57 -6.94 18.51
CA THR A 340 28.84 -8.11 17.99
C THR A 340 27.50 -7.69 17.40
N ALA A 341 26.74 -6.82 18.09
CA ALA A 341 25.47 -6.31 17.59
C ALA A 341 25.65 -5.56 16.26
N GLU A 342 26.65 -4.69 16.17
CA GLU A 342 26.97 -3.94 14.95
C GLU A 342 27.33 -4.88 13.78
N SER A 343 28.17 -5.88 14.03
CA SER A 343 28.50 -6.91 13.03
C SER A 343 27.25 -7.65 12.53
N LEU A 344 26.36 -8.03 13.44
CA LEU A 344 25.11 -8.72 13.11
C LEU A 344 24.15 -7.83 12.32
N PHE A 345 23.96 -6.56 12.70
CA PHE A 345 23.16 -5.62 11.92
C PHE A 345 23.69 -5.40 10.50
N ARG A 346 25.01 -5.26 10.33
CA ARG A 346 25.59 -5.12 8.98
C ARG A 346 25.35 -6.35 8.12
N ARG A 347 25.49 -7.55 8.69
CA ARG A 347 25.18 -8.81 8.01
C ARG A 347 23.68 -8.90 7.67
N ALA A 348 22.80 -8.46 8.58
CA ALA A 348 21.37 -8.44 8.34
C ALA A 348 21.00 -7.51 7.18
N ALA A 349 21.63 -6.33 7.08
CA ALA A 349 21.41 -5.39 5.98
C ALA A 349 21.87 -5.98 4.63
N HIS A 350 22.93 -6.80 4.62
CA HIS A 350 23.36 -7.51 3.42
C HIS A 350 22.35 -8.60 3.02
N ALA A 351 21.95 -9.45 3.97
CA ALA A 351 20.95 -10.49 3.73
C ALA A 351 19.61 -9.92 3.24
N ALA A 352 19.12 -8.82 3.86
CA ALA A 352 17.91 -8.14 3.42
C ALA A 352 18.02 -7.57 2.00
N ARG A 353 19.22 -7.09 1.62
CA ARG A 353 19.49 -6.61 0.25
C ARG A 353 19.49 -7.76 -0.74
N ASP A 354 20.10 -8.89 -0.39
CA ASP A 354 20.13 -10.10 -1.23
C ASP A 354 18.72 -10.68 -1.43
N ALA A 355 17.83 -10.53 -0.44
CA ALA A 355 16.41 -10.85 -0.53
C ALA A 355 15.60 -9.84 -1.38
N GLY A 356 16.20 -8.73 -1.84
CA GLY A 356 15.49 -7.65 -2.53
C GLY A 356 14.54 -6.85 -1.63
N ASN A 357 14.62 -7.01 -0.30
CA ASN A 357 13.77 -6.31 0.65
C ASN A 357 14.38 -4.98 1.07
N HIS A 358 14.32 -4.00 0.16
CA HIS A 358 14.90 -2.66 0.40
C HIS A 358 14.31 -1.96 1.64
N SER A 359 13.03 -2.20 1.97
CA SER A 359 12.42 -1.64 3.19
C SER A 359 13.10 -2.18 4.45
N GLN A 360 13.33 -3.50 4.52
CA GLN A 360 14.04 -4.11 5.66
C GLN A 360 15.49 -3.62 5.75
N VAL A 361 16.18 -3.40 4.63
CA VAL A 361 17.54 -2.79 4.64
C VAL A 361 17.52 -1.45 5.37
N GLY A 362 16.55 -0.59 5.05
CA GLY A 362 16.41 0.72 5.70
C GLY A 362 16.15 0.62 7.20
N TRP A 363 15.22 -0.25 7.61
CA TRP A 363 14.92 -0.47 9.03
C TRP A 363 16.09 -1.08 9.83
N VAL A 364 16.87 -1.98 9.23
CA VAL A 364 18.06 -2.54 9.87
C VAL A 364 19.10 -1.45 10.16
N TRP A 365 19.34 -0.56 9.19
CA TRP A 365 20.23 0.59 9.40
C TRP A 365 19.68 1.58 10.42
N HIS A 366 18.37 1.79 10.45
CA HIS A 366 17.70 2.61 11.45
C HIS A 366 17.91 2.05 12.87
N ASP A 367 17.68 0.75 13.07
CA ASP A 367 17.85 0.07 14.36
C ASP A 367 19.31 0.12 14.84
N LEU A 368 20.28 -0.12 13.95
CA LEU A 368 21.71 0.03 14.27
C LEU A 368 22.00 1.46 14.71
N GLY A 369 21.56 2.44 13.92
CA GLY A 369 21.80 3.85 14.18
C GLY A 369 21.20 4.33 15.51
N GLU A 370 19.95 3.94 15.80
CA GLU A 370 19.32 4.25 17.09
C GLU A 370 20.07 3.57 18.26
N SER A 371 20.49 2.32 18.09
CA SER A 371 21.22 1.59 19.14
C SER A 371 22.57 2.22 19.44
N ALA A 372 23.31 2.67 18.42
CA ALA A 372 24.60 3.34 18.55
C ALA A 372 24.44 4.71 19.19
N ARG A 373 23.40 5.46 18.79
CA ARG A 373 23.09 6.77 19.38
C ARG A 373 22.79 6.68 20.88
N LYS A 374 22.04 5.66 21.31
CA LYS A 374 21.75 5.42 22.75
C LYS A 374 23.00 5.11 23.58
N ARG A 375 24.07 4.65 22.92
CA ARG A 375 25.39 4.38 23.52
C ARG A 375 26.38 5.53 23.32
N GLU A 376 25.93 6.63 22.72
CA GLU A 376 26.76 7.81 22.40
C GLU A 376 27.88 7.55 21.38
N GLU A 377 27.75 6.48 20.59
CA GLU A 377 28.66 6.18 19.47
C GLU A 377 28.19 6.93 18.22
N TYR A 378 28.32 8.25 18.26
CA TYR A 378 27.68 9.14 17.29
C TYR A 378 28.18 8.99 15.85
N ASP A 379 29.44 8.60 15.65
CA ASP A 379 29.98 8.35 14.30
C ASP A 379 29.27 7.16 13.64
N VAL A 380 29.18 6.02 14.35
CA VAL A 380 28.46 4.83 13.89
C VAL A 380 26.96 5.13 13.71
N ALA A 381 26.39 5.88 14.65
CA ALA A 381 24.98 6.26 14.61
C ALA A 381 24.65 7.11 13.38
N ARG A 382 25.46 8.13 13.08
CA ARG A 382 25.27 8.99 11.92
C ARG A 382 25.36 8.19 10.63
N ASP A 383 26.44 7.41 10.44
CA ASP A 383 26.66 6.65 9.21
C ASP A 383 25.51 5.66 8.93
N ALA A 384 25.01 5.00 9.98
CA ALA A 384 23.87 4.09 9.88
C ALA A 384 22.55 4.84 9.58
N LEU A 385 22.27 5.95 10.26
CA LEU A 385 21.04 6.73 10.04
C LEU A 385 21.03 7.42 8.67
N GLU A 386 22.16 7.88 8.17
CA GLU A 386 22.29 8.40 6.80
C GLU A 386 22.04 7.29 5.76
N SER A 387 22.56 6.08 6.00
CA SER A 387 22.29 4.91 5.16
C SER A 387 20.79 4.55 5.16
N ALA A 388 20.14 4.55 6.33
CA ALA A 388 18.70 4.35 6.45
C ALA A 388 17.90 5.43 5.71
N LEU A 389 18.29 6.70 5.85
CA LEU A 389 17.64 7.84 5.21
C LEU A 389 17.76 7.76 3.69
N HIS A 390 18.93 7.38 3.18
CA HIS A 390 19.15 7.18 1.74
C HIS A 390 18.18 6.13 1.18
N VAL A 391 18.07 4.98 1.86
CA VAL A 391 17.15 3.91 1.45
C VAL A 391 15.69 4.37 1.53
N ALA A 392 15.30 5.06 2.60
CA ALA A 392 13.94 5.56 2.78
C ALA A 392 13.51 6.50 1.63
N VAL A 393 14.41 7.40 1.22
CA VAL A 393 14.19 8.31 0.08
C VAL A 393 14.14 7.55 -1.24
N GLU A 394 15.02 6.57 -1.43
CA GLU A 394 15.07 5.75 -2.65
C GLU A 394 13.76 4.98 -2.89
N ILE A 395 13.22 4.35 -1.84
CA ILE A 395 11.98 3.55 -1.94
C ILE A 395 10.70 4.39 -1.79
N GLY A 396 10.84 5.68 -1.46
CA GLY A 396 9.74 6.60 -1.20
C GLY A 396 8.91 6.21 0.03
N ASP A 397 9.56 5.68 1.07
CA ASP A 397 8.96 5.39 2.38
C ASP A 397 9.06 6.62 3.28
N ARG A 398 8.01 7.44 3.22
CA ARG A 398 7.91 8.70 3.97
C ARG A 398 7.88 8.47 5.48
N LEU A 399 7.32 7.34 5.94
CA LEU A 399 7.25 7.05 7.37
C LEU A 399 8.65 6.78 7.92
N MET A 400 9.41 5.91 7.25
CA MET A 400 10.80 5.62 7.59
C MET A 400 11.69 6.87 7.46
N GLU A 401 11.51 7.68 6.41
CA GLU A 401 12.24 8.94 6.21
C GLU A 401 12.06 9.88 7.42
N GLY A 402 10.81 10.11 7.83
CA GLY A 402 10.50 11.00 8.94
C GLY A 402 11.05 10.54 10.28
N TRP A 403 10.87 9.25 10.61
CA TRP A 403 11.42 8.70 11.86
C TRP A 403 12.95 8.70 11.86
N THR A 404 13.59 8.39 10.73
CA THR A 404 15.05 8.41 10.61
C THR A 404 15.61 9.82 10.75
N LEU A 405 14.95 10.83 10.17
CA LEU A 405 15.32 12.24 10.36
C LEU A 405 15.25 12.65 11.84
N CYS A 406 14.22 12.23 12.57
CA CYS A 406 14.14 12.47 14.03
C CYS A 406 15.33 11.86 14.79
N LYS A 407 15.71 10.61 14.46
CA LYS A 407 16.86 9.96 15.12
C LYS A 407 18.19 10.57 14.72
N LEU A 408 18.34 10.99 13.47
CA LEU A 408 19.53 11.70 12.99
C LEU A 408 19.66 13.06 13.66
N ALA A 409 18.55 13.78 13.85
CA ALA A 409 18.53 15.02 14.60
C ALA A 409 18.96 14.83 16.07
N ASP A 410 18.47 13.78 16.73
CA ASP A 410 18.93 13.43 18.09
C ASP A 410 20.43 13.13 18.14
N CYS A 411 20.97 12.49 17.09
CA CYS A 411 22.40 12.20 16.95
C CYS A 411 23.22 13.48 16.77
N LEU A 412 22.77 14.37 15.87
CA LEU A 412 23.41 15.67 15.58
C LEU A 412 23.43 16.57 16.81
N ARG A 413 22.36 16.58 17.61
CA ARG A 413 22.33 17.29 18.91
C ARG A 413 23.35 16.69 19.88
N GLY A 414 23.49 15.36 19.91
CA GLY A 414 24.47 14.67 20.76
C GLY A 414 25.93 15.04 20.46
N ILE A 415 26.26 15.33 19.19
CA ILE A 415 27.58 15.82 18.78
C ILE A 415 27.72 17.36 18.87
N GLY A 416 26.64 18.08 19.19
CA GLY A 416 26.61 19.53 19.31
C GLY A 416 26.38 20.30 18.00
N ASP A 417 25.96 19.64 16.91
CA ASP A 417 25.53 20.32 15.69
C ASP A 417 24.04 20.68 15.75
N GLU A 418 23.74 21.68 16.58
CA GLU A 418 22.38 22.14 16.84
C GLU A 418 21.69 22.66 15.57
N ARG A 419 22.46 23.25 14.65
CA ARG A 419 21.92 23.85 13.43
C ARG A 419 21.42 22.77 12.48
N GLU A 420 22.22 21.72 12.27
CA GLU A 420 21.81 20.62 11.40
C GLU A 420 20.70 19.79 12.05
N ALA A 421 20.74 19.60 13.38
CA ALA A 421 19.66 18.94 14.12
C ALA A 421 18.31 19.63 13.92
N ILE A 422 18.25 20.96 14.05
CA ILE A 422 17.03 21.75 13.78
C ILE A 422 16.52 21.50 12.37
N ALA A 423 17.39 21.56 11.36
CA ALA A 423 17.01 21.34 9.96
C ALA A 423 16.42 19.94 9.73
N MET A 424 16.91 18.90 10.42
CA MET A 424 16.36 17.55 10.33
C MET A 424 14.99 17.43 10.99
N TYR A 425 14.79 18.03 12.18
CA TYR A 425 13.47 18.03 12.82
C TYR A 425 12.43 18.83 12.02
N GLU A 426 12.81 19.96 11.42
CA GLU A 426 11.91 20.74 10.57
C GLU A 426 11.42 19.93 9.37
N LYS A 427 12.34 19.21 8.70
CA LYS A 427 11.96 18.27 7.64
C LYS A 427 11.01 17.20 8.17
N ALA A 428 11.33 16.57 9.32
CA ALA A 428 10.49 15.55 9.92
C ALA A 428 9.07 16.08 10.26
N LEU A 429 8.93 17.33 10.71
CA LEU A 429 7.62 17.96 10.93
C LEU A 429 6.82 18.11 9.63
N ASP A 430 7.47 18.46 8.52
CA ASP A 430 6.80 18.54 7.22
C ASP A 430 6.31 17.15 6.77
N ILE A 431 7.10 16.11 7.03
CA ILE A 431 6.70 14.71 6.80
C ILE A 431 5.50 14.35 7.68
N ALA A 432 5.59 14.61 8.99
CA ALA A 432 4.54 14.32 9.96
C ALA A 432 3.22 15.03 9.62
N ALA A 433 3.27 16.26 9.09
CA ALA A 433 2.11 16.96 8.55
C ALA A 433 1.53 16.23 7.32
N SER A 434 2.37 15.79 6.38
CA SER A 434 1.92 15.08 5.18
C SER A 434 1.28 13.71 5.48
N LEU A 435 1.77 13.01 6.50
CA LEU A 435 1.28 11.69 6.92
C LEU A 435 0.15 11.76 7.95
N ASN A 436 -0.13 12.94 8.50
CA ASN A 436 -0.96 13.12 9.68
C ASN A 436 -0.50 12.26 10.90
N ASP A 437 0.81 12.10 11.07
CA ASP A 437 1.41 11.34 12.19
C ASP A 437 1.64 12.28 13.39
N GLU A 438 0.72 12.25 14.36
CA GLU A 438 0.82 13.05 15.58
C GLU A 438 2.02 12.66 16.45
N LYS A 439 2.40 11.38 16.48
CA LYS A 439 3.52 10.92 17.33
C LYS A 439 4.85 11.45 16.80
N MET A 440 5.05 11.39 15.49
CA MET A 440 6.23 11.95 14.84
C MET A 440 6.29 13.46 15.03
N ARG A 441 5.13 14.14 14.90
CA ARG A 441 5.03 15.59 15.11
C ARG A 441 5.45 15.97 16.53
N ASP A 442 4.86 15.34 17.54
CA ASP A 442 5.18 15.61 18.95
C ASP A 442 6.65 15.33 19.27
N TYR A 443 7.21 14.25 18.70
CA TYR A 443 8.61 13.90 18.88
C TYR A 443 9.53 14.98 18.28
N ALA A 444 9.28 15.40 17.04
CA ALA A 444 10.08 16.40 16.35
C ALA A 444 9.95 17.79 17.00
N THR A 445 8.74 18.17 17.40
CA THR A 445 8.47 19.40 18.18
C THR A 445 9.26 19.41 19.48
N THR A 446 9.23 18.32 20.24
CA THR A 446 9.98 18.19 21.50
C THR A 446 11.48 18.31 21.26
N GLY A 447 11.98 17.66 20.21
CA GLY A 447 13.37 17.73 19.79
C GLY A 447 13.82 19.14 19.42
N LEU A 448 12.99 19.89 18.68
CA LEU A 448 13.22 21.30 18.36
C LEU A 448 13.22 22.18 19.61
N GLY A 449 12.25 22.01 20.50
CA GLY A 449 12.19 22.75 21.77
C GLY A 449 13.37 22.49 22.69
N ALA A 450 14.01 21.32 22.59
CA ALA A 450 15.26 21.03 23.29
C ALA A 450 16.48 21.67 22.63
N SER A 451 16.44 21.87 21.30
CA SER A 451 17.54 22.43 20.50
C SER A 451 17.52 23.97 20.46
N VAL A 452 16.35 24.57 20.68
CA VAL A 452 16.15 26.03 20.77
C VAL A 452 15.81 26.39 22.22
N ARG A 453 16.61 27.27 22.86
CA ARG A 453 16.45 27.65 24.29
C ARG A 453 14.99 28.00 24.71
N PRO A 454 14.64 27.87 26.02
CA PRO A 454 13.28 27.65 26.54
C PRO A 454 12.21 28.71 26.25
N ASP A 455 12.56 29.91 25.79
CA ASP A 455 11.59 30.97 25.51
C ASP A 455 10.83 30.79 24.18
N SER A 456 11.21 29.79 23.36
CA SER A 456 10.73 29.64 21.99
C SER A 456 9.91 28.37 21.73
N GLY A 457 10.00 27.35 22.59
CA GLY A 457 9.38 26.02 22.39
C GLY A 457 7.85 26.01 22.30
N ARG A 458 7.16 27.01 22.89
CA ARG A 458 5.72 27.26 22.66
C ARG A 458 5.46 28.41 21.68
N ALA A 459 6.44 29.30 21.49
CA ALA A 459 6.29 30.46 20.61
C ALA A 459 6.32 30.05 19.12
N TRP A 460 7.14 29.06 18.74
CA TRP A 460 7.27 28.61 17.35
C TRP A 460 5.97 28.00 16.79
N GLU A 461 5.26 27.21 17.61
CA GLU A 461 3.99 26.58 17.24
C GLU A 461 2.91 27.65 17.05
N THR A 462 2.95 28.70 17.88
CA THR A 462 2.05 29.85 17.82
C THR A 462 2.33 30.74 16.60
N GLU A 463 3.61 30.97 16.25
CA GLU A 463 4.02 31.71 15.05
C GLU A 463 3.74 30.95 13.74
N ARG A 464 3.92 29.62 13.73
CA ARG A 464 3.67 28.81 12.52
C ARG A 464 2.18 28.59 12.27
N LEU A 465 1.37 28.38 13.31
CA LEU A 465 -0.09 28.27 13.17
C LEU A 465 -0.74 29.62 12.80
N SER A 466 -0.18 30.75 13.25
CA SER A 466 -0.63 32.09 12.86
C SER A 466 -0.16 32.53 11.46
N ALA A 467 0.84 31.87 10.89
CA ALA A 467 1.31 32.10 9.51
C ALA A 467 0.49 31.35 8.43
N THR A 468 -0.50 30.54 8.82
CA THR A 468 -1.48 29.98 7.88
C THR A 468 -2.50 31.09 7.55
N PRO A 469 -2.68 31.50 6.27
CA PRO A 469 -3.74 32.44 5.96
C PRO A 469 -5.07 31.79 6.31
N LEU A 470 -5.79 32.38 7.28
CA LEU A 470 -7.23 32.20 7.42
C LEU A 470 -7.84 32.56 6.06
N ALA A 471 -8.18 31.54 5.27
CA ALA A 471 -9.03 31.74 4.11
C ALA A 471 -10.40 32.17 4.63
N ASP A 472 -10.69 33.45 4.43
CA ASP A 472 -11.95 34.10 4.78
C ASP A 472 -13.17 33.32 4.25
N ARG A 473 -14.22 33.34 5.07
CA ARG A 473 -15.59 32.93 4.73
C ARG A 473 -16.23 33.88 3.71
#